data_AF-A0A257JHY6-F1
#
_entry.id   AF-A0A257JHY6-F1
#
_cell.length_a   1.000
_cell.length_b   1.000
_cell.length_c   1.000
_cell.angle_alpha   90.00
_cell.angle_beta   90.00
_cell.angle_gamma   90.00
#
_symmetry.space_group_name_H-M   'P 1'
#
loop_
_entity.id
_entity.type
_entity.pdbx_description
1 polymer ?
#
loop_
_entity_poly.entity_id
_entity_poly.type
_entity_poly.pdbx_seq_one_letter_code
_entity_poly.pdbx_strand_id
1 'polypeptide(L)'
;MFRFIASRLLQSAVVLLVMSFVIYGLIGLMPGDPIDIMVNSNPGYTAQDIARLRAQYGLDQPLTTRYWNWLQAAVTLDFGYSRTYSQPVMTVMLPALWQTAKLVAVSFVVFTGVALTLGITAALAKGTMLDRIINLLAFAGISVPVFFLALMLIYFFAVRLGWLPASGMFTIGGDGSLADSTKYLVLPVLTLTAAFAGRFTRFTRASMAEVLRMDYIRTARAKGASKLRVVFIHALRNAL
;
A
#
# COMPACT_ATOMS: atom_id res chain seq x y z
N MET A 1 -27.05 -6.42 13.84
CA MET A 1 -26.15 -5.83 12.83
C MET A 1 -25.91 -4.33 13.07
N PHE A 2 -26.96 -3.49 13.23
CA PHE A 2 -26.79 -2.05 13.49
C PHE A 2 -25.88 -1.73 14.69
N ARG A 3 -26.12 -2.35 15.87
CA ARG A 3 -25.27 -2.18 17.06
C ARG A 3 -23.80 -2.54 16.82
N PHE A 4 -23.55 -3.57 16.00
CA PHE A 4 -22.19 -3.98 15.64
C PHE A 4 -21.52 -2.94 14.74
N ILE A 5 -22.21 -2.48 13.69
CA ILE A 5 -21.71 -1.44 12.78
C ILE A 5 -21.46 -0.14 13.54
N ALA A 6 -22.41 0.30 14.37
CA ALA A 6 -22.26 1.51 15.19
C ALA A 6 -21.07 1.39 16.16
N SER A 7 -20.91 0.24 16.83
CA SER A 7 -19.76 -0.01 17.70
C SER A 7 -18.43 0.06 16.94
N ARG A 8 -18.38 -0.48 15.72
CA ARG A 8 -17.16 -0.45 14.88
C ARG A 8 -16.87 0.97 14.39
N LEU A 9 -17.88 1.72 13.96
CA LEU A 9 -17.72 3.11 13.52
C LEU A 9 -17.23 3.99 14.67
N LEU A 10 -17.78 3.82 15.87
CA LEU A 10 -17.33 4.57 17.06
C LEU A 10 -15.88 4.21 17.40
N GLN A 11 -15.53 2.93 17.42
CA GLN A 11 -14.15 2.48 17.66
C GLN A 11 -13.18 3.08 16.62
N SER A 12 -13.53 3.01 15.34
CA SER A 12 -12.74 3.61 14.26
C SER A 12 -12.60 5.12 14.42
N ALA A 13 -13.68 5.83 14.76
CA ALA A 13 -13.64 7.27 14.98
C ALA A 13 -12.73 7.65 16.16
N VAL A 14 -12.81 6.90 17.28
CA VAL A 14 -11.92 7.11 18.43
C VAL A 14 -10.46 6.84 18.06
N VAL A 15 -10.19 5.74 17.35
CA VAL A 15 -8.83 5.43 16.89
C VAL A 15 -8.30 6.52 15.96
N LEU A 16 -9.11 6.98 14.99
CA LEU A 16 -8.72 8.06 14.08
C LEU A 16 -8.43 9.34 14.84
N LEU A 17 -9.28 9.76 15.79
CA LEU A 17 -9.08 10.96 16.59
C LEU A 17 -7.79 10.90 17.42
N VAL A 18 -7.56 9.77 18.10
CA VAL A 18 -6.35 9.58 18.91
C VAL A 18 -5.11 9.58 18.02
N MET A 19 -5.13 8.83 16.92
CA MET A 19 -3.99 8.76 15.99
C MET A 19 -3.73 10.09 15.29
N SER A 20 -4.78 10.83 14.89
CA SER A 20 -4.60 12.16 14.29
C SER A 20 -3.99 13.14 15.28
N PHE A 21 -4.43 13.13 16.54
CA PHE A 21 -3.83 13.98 17.58
C PHE A 21 -2.37 13.60 17.85
N VAL A 22 -2.07 12.30 17.96
CA VAL A 22 -0.69 11.82 18.15
C VAL A 22 0.21 12.22 16.98
N ILE A 23 -0.23 11.99 15.73
CA ILE A 23 0.54 12.36 14.53
C ILE A 23 0.73 13.87 14.47
N TYR A 24 -0.33 14.65 14.69
CA TYR A 24 -0.26 16.11 14.72
C TYR A 24 0.72 16.61 15.78
N GLY A 25 0.67 16.02 16.98
CA GLY A 25 1.58 16.34 18.07
C GLY A 25 3.03 15.99 17.74
N LEU A 26 3.29 14.82 17.15
CA LEU A 26 4.64 14.43 16.72
C LEU A 26 5.20 15.40 15.66
N ILE A 27 4.38 15.83 14.70
CA ILE A 27 4.77 16.84 13.71
C ILE A 27 5.04 18.19 14.40
N GLY A 28 4.20 18.58 15.36
CA GLY A 28 4.38 19.82 16.12
C GLY A 28 5.60 19.84 17.05
N LEU A 29 6.11 18.67 17.44
CA LEU A 29 7.32 18.51 18.25
C LEU A 29 8.60 18.40 17.41
N MET A 30 8.50 18.27 16.09
CA MET A 30 9.67 18.31 15.22
C MET A 30 10.36 19.67 15.36
N PRO A 31 11.70 19.72 15.47
CA PRO A 31 12.43 20.97 15.57
C PRO A 31 12.31 21.75 14.26
N GLY A 32 11.94 23.02 14.38
CA GLY A 32 11.66 23.92 13.26
C GLY A 32 10.18 23.93 12.88
N ASP A 33 9.71 25.06 12.36
CA ASP A 33 8.37 25.21 11.81
C ASP A 33 8.41 25.41 10.27
N PRO A 34 7.28 25.27 9.55
CA PRO A 34 7.27 25.48 8.10
C PRO A 34 7.66 26.90 7.67
N ILE A 35 7.56 27.89 8.56
CA ILE A 35 8.02 29.26 8.30
C ILE A 35 9.54 29.33 8.39
N ASP A 36 10.18 28.59 9.29
CA ASP A 36 11.64 28.49 9.35
C ASP A 36 12.21 27.94 8.03
N ILE A 37 11.53 26.98 7.39
CA ILE A 37 11.91 26.46 6.07
C ILE A 37 11.78 27.56 4.99
N MET A 38 10.69 28.34 5.03
CA MET A 38 10.47 29.46 4.11
C MET A 38 11.52 30.56 4.28
N VAL A 39 11.88 30.87 5.53
CA VAL A 39 12.91 31.86 5.89
C VAL A 39 14.29 31.41 5.41
N ASN A 40 14.64 30.15 5.63
CA ASN A 40 15.90 29.58 5.13
C ASN A 40 15.99 29.61 3.59
N SER A 41 14.86 29.58 2.90
CA SER A 41 14.79 29.64 1.44
C SER A 41 14.89 31.07 0.89
N ASN A 42 14.67 32.10 1.72
CA ASN A 42 14.77 33.51 1.34
C ASN A 42 15.24 34.37 2.54
N PRO A 43 16.54 34.70 2.63
CA PRO A 43 17.10 35.50 3.72
C PRO A 43 16.55 36.94 3.84
N GLY A 44 15.73 37.40 2.88
CA GLY A 44 15.15 38.74 2.89
C GLY A 44 13.97 38.93 3.84
N TYR A 45 13.49 37.88 4.52
CA TYR A 45 12.39 38.01 5.49
C TYR A 45 12.85 38.77 6.75
N THR A 46 12.15 39.85 7.09
CA THR A 46 12.40 40.57 8.34
C THR A 46 11.79 39.82 9.52
N ALA A 47 12.26 40.10 10.75
CA ALA A 47 11.66 39.53 11.96
C ALA A 47 10.15 39.85 12.09
N GLN A 48 9.71 41.00 11.57
CA GLN A 48 8.30 41.38 11.55
C GLN A 48 7.49 40.51 10.58
N ASP A 49 8.04 40.18 9.40
CA ASP A 49 7.39 39.30 8.43
C ASP A 49 7.23 37.88 8.99
N ILE A 50 8.25 37.38 9.69
CA ILE A 50 8.23 36.06 10.33
C ILE A 50 7.13 36.00 11.40
N ALA A 51 7.04 37.00 12.28
CA ALA A 51 6.01 37.08 13.30
C ALA A 51 4.60 37.16 12.70
N ARG A 52 4.43 37.94 11.63
CA ARG A 52 3.17 38.05 10.89
C ARG A 52 2.76 36.72 10.27
N LEU A 53 3.70 36.02 9.62
CA LEU A 53 3.44 34.71 9.03
C LEU A 53 3.08 33.67 10.10
N ARG A 54 3.79 33.64 11.23
CA ARG A 54 3.46 32.72 12.33
C ARG A 54 2.05 32.95 12.86
N ALA A 55 1.64 34.21 13.06
CA ALA A 55 0.28 34.56 13.46
C ALA A 55 -0.76 34.17 12.39
N GLN A 56 -0.47 34.44 11.11
CA GLN A 56 -1.36 34.09 10.00
C GLN A 56 -1.60 32.59 9.87
N TYR A 57 -0.58 31.77 10.13
CA TYR A 57 -0.68 30.31 10.10
C TYR A 57 -1.09 29.69 11.46
N GLY A 58 -1.40 30.52 12.46
CA GLY A 58 -1.78 30.10 13.80
C GLY A 58 -0.68 29.32 14.54
N LEU A 59 0.59 29.49 14.16
CA LEU A 59 1.72 28.81 14.78
C LEU A 59 2.05 29.35 16.18
N ASP A 60 1.58 30.55 16.49
CA ASP A 60 1.63 31.23 17.78
C ASP A 60 0.61 30.67 18.80
N GLN A 61 -0.37 29.90 18.35
CA GLN A 61 -1.41 29.33 19.21
C GLN A 61 -0.96 28.03 19.90
N PRO A 62 -1.56 27.67 21.06
CA PRO A 62 -1.35 26.38 21.68
C PRO A 62 -1.62 25.21 20.73
N LEU A 63 -0.83 24.14 20.84
CA LEU A 63 -0.92 22.96 19.96
C LEU A 63 -2.34 22.36 19.90
N THR A 64 -3.04 22.36 21.03
CA THR A 64 -4.42 21.86 21.15
C THR A 64 -5.41 22.68 20.32
N THR A 65 -5.30 24.01 20.38
CA THR A 65 -6.12 24.93 19.58
C THR A 65 -5.85 24.74 18.10
N ARG A 66 -4.56 24.65 17.72
CA ARG A 66 -4.15 24.39 16.34
C ARG A 66 -4.70 23.08 15.80
N TYR A 67 -4.65 22.02 16.61
CA TYR A 67 -5.21 20.71 16.26
C TYR A 67 -6.73 20.78 16.06
N TRP A 68 -7.47 21.45 16.96
CA TRP A 68 -8.93 21.54 16.85
C TRP A 68 -9.36 22.32 15.60
N ASN A 69 -8.68 23.43 15.31
CA ASN A 69 -8.91 24.21 14.09
C ASN A 69 -8.65 23.36 12.84
N TRP A 70 -7.53 22.60 12.82
CA TRP A 70 -7.22 21.68 11.74
C TRP A 70 -8.27 20.56 11.61
N LEU A 71 -8.70 19.97 12.72
CA LEU A 71 -9.68 18.88 12.74
C LEU A 71 -11.03 19.36 12.20
N GLN A 72 -11.49 20.54 12.63
CA GLN A 72 -12.73 21.14 12.16
C GLN A 72 -12.69 21.37 10.65
N ALA A 73 -11.61 21.97 10.14
CA ALA A 73 -11.41 22.18 8.70
C ALA A 73 -11.39 20.85 7.93
N ALA A 74 -10.64 19.86 8.43
CA ALA A 74 -10.54 18.53 7.81
C ALA A 74 -11.89 17.80 7.74
N VAL A 75 -12.72 17.90 8.79
CA VAL A 75 -14.08 17.31 8.80
C VAL A 75 -15.01 18.01 7.82
N THR A 76 -14.81 19.31 7.55
CA THR A 76 -15.52 20.04 6.50
C THR A 76 -14.89 19.88 5.10
N LEU A 77 -13.92 18.97 4.95
CA LEU A 77 -13.16 18.72 3.71
C LEU A 77 -12.32 19.91 3.22
N ASP A 78 -12.02 20.84 4.12
CA ASP A 78 -11.05 21.92 3.87
C ASP A 78 -9.67 21.50 4.38
N PHE A 79 -8.82 21.11 3.43
CA PHE A 79 -7.42 20.73 3.71
C PHE A 79 -6.45 21.91 3.57
N GLY A 80 -6.94 23.10 3.20
CA GLY A 80 -6.14 24.30 3.02
C GLY A 80 -5.13 24.21 1.87
N TYR A 81 -4.03 24.96 2.03
CA TYR A 81 -2.96 25.09 1.03
C TYR A 81 -1.68 24.40 1.48
N SER A 82 -0.99 23.77 0.53
CA SER A 82 0.37 23.28 0.72
C SER A 82 1.33 24.46 0.87
N ARG A 83 2.07 24.46 1.97
CA ARG A 83 3.12 25.47 2.25
C ARG A 83 4.36 25.30 1.37
N THR A 84 4.54 24.11 0.77
CA THR A 84 5.66 23.77 -0.10
C THR A 84 5.36 24.08 -1.56
N TYR A 85 4.16 23.72 -2.02
CA TYR A 85 3.77 23.85 -3.44
C TYR A 85 2.94 25.10 -3.73
N SER A 86 2.54 25.86 -2.70
CA SER A 86 1.70 27.07 -2.83
C SER A 86 0.39 26.83 -3.61
N GLN A 87 -0.19 25.64 -3.47
CA GLN A 87 -1.42 25.22 -4.14
C GLN A 87 -2.34 24.50 -3.14
N PRO A 88 -3.66 24.39 -3.42
CA PRO A 88 -4.57 23.66 -2.55
C PRO A 88 -4.07 22.23 -2.29
N VAL A 89 -4.16 21.74 -1.05
CA VAL A 89 -3.62 20.41 -0.69
C VAL A 89 -4.21 19.30 -1.56
N MET A 90 -5.49 19.41 -1.92
CA MET A 90 -6.16 18.42 -2.77
C MET A 90 -5.57 18.32 -4.18
N THR A 91 -5.04 19.40 -4.77
CA THR A 91 -4.43 19.35 -6.11
C THR A 91 -3.11 18.60 -6.11
N VAL A 92 -2.41 18.57 -4.98
CA VAL A 92 -1.16 17.82 -4.79
C VAL A 92 -1.45 16.39 -4.34
N MET A 93 -2.37 16.22 -3.39
CA MET A 93 -2.65 14.93 -2.74
C MET A 93 -3.43 13.99 -3.66
N LEU A 94 -4.45 14.48 -4.39
CA LEU A 94 -5.33 13.61 -5.16
C LEU A 94 -4.60 12.85 -6.29
N PRO A 95 -3.68 13.47 -7.07
CA PRO A 95 -2.86 12.73 -8.03
C PRO A 95 -2.00 11.66 -7.36
N ALA A 96 -1.36 11.96 -6.22
CA ALA A 96 -0.54 10.99 -5.49
C ALA A 96 -1.36 9.81 -4.94
N LEU A 97 -2.55 10.09 -4.40
CA LEU A 97 -3.50 9.08 -3.95
C LEU A 97 -3.94 8.19 -5.12
N TRP A 98 -4.24 8.77 -6.28
CA TRP A 98 -4.62 8.01 -7.46
C TRP A 98 -3.51 7.08 -7.94
N GLN A 99 -2.25 7.54 -7.92
CA GLN A 99 -1.10 6.71 -8.30
C GLN A 99 -0.85 5.58 -7.30
N THR A 100 -1.01 5.87 -6.01
CA THR A 100 -0.94 4.86 -4.94
C THR A 100 -2.04 3.82 -5.10
N ALA A 101 -3.28 4.26 -5.34
CA ALA A 101 -4.42 3.37 -5.57
C ALA A 101 -4.20 2.46 -6.78
N LYS A 102 -3.71 3.00 -7.90
CA LYS A 102 -3.34 2.22 -9.09
C LYS A 102 -2.26 1.18 -8.77
N LEU A 103 -1.18 1.58 -8.12
CA LEU A 103 -0.08 0.67 -7.76
C LEU A 103 -0.58 -0.46 -6.84
N VAL A 104 -1.35 -0.12 -5.80
CA VAL A 104 -1.90 -1.10 -4.85
C VAL A 104 -2.86 -2.05 -5.55
N ALA A 105 -3.78 -1.53 -6.36
CA ALA A 105 -4.77 -2.36 -7.07
C ALA A 105 -4.10 -3.35 -8.03
N VAL A 106 -3.16 -2.88 -8.88
CA VAL A 106 -2.44 -3.74 -9.82
C VAL A 106 -1.60 -4.77 -9.08
N SER A 107 -0.84 -4.34 -8.06
CA SER A 107 -0.03 -5.25 -7.25
C SER A 107 -0.89 -6.29 -6.55
N PHE A 108 -2.04 -5.89 -6.02
CA PHE A 108 -2.98 -6.79 -5.35
C PHE A 108 -3.48 -7.89 -6.28
N VAL A 109 -3.93 -7.52 -7.47
CA VAL A 109 -4.40 -8.49 -8.48
C VAL A 109 -3.26 -9.44 -8.87
N VAL A 110 -2.08 -8.92 -9.16
CA VAL A 110 -0.94 -9.73 -9.62
C VAL A 110 -0.45 -10.68 -8.51
N PHE A 111 -0.18 -10.17 -7.30
CA PHE A 111 0.31 -11.02 -6.22
C PHE A 111 -0.72 -12.05 -5.80
N THR A 112 -2.01 -11.70 -5.77
CA THR A 112 -3.08 -12.64 -5.42
C THR A 112 -3.18 -13.73 -6.48
N GLY A 113 -3.14 -13.38 -7.77
CA GLY A 113 -3.14 -14.34 -8.86
C GLY A 113 -1.97 -15.32 -8.78
N VAL A 114 -0.76 -14.81 -8.55
CA VAL A 114 0.46 -15.63 -8.37
C VAL A 114 0.33 -16.52 -7.13
N ALA A 115 -0.06 -15.95 -5.98
CA ALA A 115 -0.14 -16.66 -4.72
C ALA A 115 -1.18 -17.77 -4.72
N LEU A 116 -2.37 -17.51 -5.29
CA LEU A 116 -3.42 -18.52 -5.43
C LEU A 116 -2.98 -19.65 -6.36
N THR A 117 -2.41 -19.31 -7.53
CA THR A 117 -1.96 -20.31 -8.51
C THR A 117 -0.88 -21.21 -7.93
N LEU A 118 0.16 -20.62 -7.33
CA LEU A 118 1.26 -21.38 -6.72
C LEU A 118 0.79 -22.15 -5.47
N GLY A 119 -0.06 -21.54 -4.64
CA GLY A 119 -0.55 -22.15 -3.40
C GLY A 119 -1.46 -23.37 -3.65
N ILE A 120 -2.40 -23.23 -4.59
CA ILE A 120 -3.27 -24.34 -5.02
C ILE A 120 -2.43 -25.46 -5.63
N THR A 121 -1.49 -25.11 -6.52
CA THR A 121 -0.62 -26.08 -7.18
C THR A 121 0.24 -26.85 -6.17
N ALA A 122 0.85 -26.15 -5.21
CA ALA A 122 1.64 -26.78 -4.15
C ALA A 122 0.79 -27.68 -3.23
N ALA A 123 -0.46 -27.29 -2.95
CA ALA A 123 -1.38 -28.11 -2.15
C ALA A 123 -1.79 -29.40 -2.88
N LEU A 124 -2.02 -29.33 -4.19
CA LEU A 124 -2.36 -30.50 -5.02
C LEU A 124 -1.15 -31.41 -5.24
N ALA A 125 0.05 -30.84 -5.32
CA ALA A 125 1.31 -31.56 -5.49
C ALA A 125 2.00 -31.87 -4.15
N LYS A 126 1.28 -31.90 -3.03
CA LYS A 126 1.83 -32.00 -1.68
C LYS A 126 2.85 -33.14 -1.54
N GLY A 127 4.05 -32.82 -1.05
CA GLY A 127 5.13 -33.78 -0.82
C GLY A 127 6.01 -34.06 -2.05
N THR A 128 5.62 -33.62 -3.25
CA THR A 128 6.42 -33.78 -4.48
C THR A 128 7.53 -32.73 -4.59
N MET A 129 8.41 -32.89 -5.59
CA MET A 129 9.46 -31.90 -5.87
C MET A 129 8.89 -30.53 -6.25
N LEU A 130 7.76 -30.49 -6.95
CA LEU A 130 7.09 -29.24 -7.32
C LEU A 130 6.67 -28.43 -6.08
N ASP A 131 6.09 -29.11 -5.08
CA ASP A 131 5.73 -28.51 -3.81
C ASP A 131 6.95 -27.95 -3.05
N ARG A 132 8.08 -28.70 -3.07
CA ARG A 132 9.34 -28.25 -2.46
C ARG A 132 9.90 -26.99 -3.14
N ILE A 133 9.91 -26.96 -4.48
CA ILE A 133 10.37 -25.80 -5.26
C ILE A 133 9.50 -24.57 -4.98
N ILE A 134 8.18 -24.73 -5.00
CA ILE A 134 7.25 -23.62 -4.73
C ILE A 134 7.48 -23.06 -3.31
N ASN A 135 7.63 -23.94 -2.31
CA ASN A 135 7.91 -23.48 -0.94
C ASN A 135 9.28 -22.82 -0.81
N LEU A 136 10.31 -23.29 -1.53
CA LEU A 136 11.63 -22.67 -1.53
C LEU A 136 11.58 -21.26 -2.12
N LEU A 137 10.91 -21.08 -3.26
CA LEU A 137 10.70 -19.77 -3.88
C LEU A 137 9.88 -18.83 -2.98
N ALA A 138 8.81 -19.34 -2.38
CA ALA A 138 8.02 -18.58 -1.43
C ALA A 138 8.83 -18.16 -0.20
N PHE A 139 9.69 -19.05 0.32
CA PHE A 139 10.59 -18.75 1.43
C PHE A 139 11.64 -17.69 1.05
N ALA A 140 12.23 -17.79 -0.14
CA ALA A 140 13.15 -16.78 -0.65
C ALA A 140 12.48 -15.40 -0.73
N GLY A 141 11.27 -15.30 -1.29
CA GLY A 141 10.53 -14.05 -1.37
C GLY A 141 10.20 -13.42 -0.01
N ILE A 142 9.97 -14.23 1.02
CA ILE A 142 9.74 -13.76 2.40
C ILE A 142 11.04 -13.29 3.07
N SER A 143 12.17 -13.93 2.73
CA SER A 143 13.44 -13.75 3.45
C SER A 143 14.22 -12.52 2.97
N VAL A 144 13.98 -12.07 1.74
CA VAL A 144 14.68 -10.91 1.17
C VAL A 144 14.02 -9.61 1.64
N PRO A 145 14.78 -8.64 2.19
CA PRO A 145 14.23 -7.33 2.53
C PRO A 145 13.66 -6.63 1.30
N VAL A 146 12.43 -6.12 1.40
CA VAL A 146 11.68 -5.54 0.27
C VAL A 146 12.45 -4.37 -0.37
N PHE A 147 13.05 -3.49 0.44
CA PHE A 147 13.84 -2.37 -0.07
C PHE A 147 15.07 -2.85 -0.85
N PHE A 148 15.75 -3.90 -0.39
CA PHE A 148 16.92 -4.47 -1.05
C PHE A 148 16.52 -5.09 -2.38
N LEU A 149 15.42 -5.85 -2.40
CA LEU A 149 14.86 -6.41 -3.62
C LEU A 149 14.53 -5.30 -4.65
N ALA A 150 13.87 -4.22 -4.20
CA ALA A 150 13.56 -3.09 -5.06
C ALA A 150 14.83 -2.49 -5.70
N LEU A 151 15.87 -2.26 -4.89
CA LEU A 151 17.15 -1.73 -5.38
C LEU A 151 17.84 -2.68 -6.36
N MET A 152 17.81 -3.98 -6.12
CA MET A 152 18.37 -4.97 -7.04
C MET A 152 17.62 -5.03 -8.37
N LEU A 153 16.29 -4.97 -8.33
CA LEU A 153 15.46 -4.91 -9.54
C LEU A 153 15.74 -3.63 -10.33
N ILE A 154 15.85 -2.47 -9.68
CA ILE A 154 16.24 -1.20 -10.32
C ILE A 154 17.64 -1.32 -10.94
N TYR A 155 18.64 -1.78 -10.18
CA TYR A 155 20.00 -1.91 -10.68
C TYR A 155 20.08 -2.81 -11.91
N PHE A 156 19.39 -3.95 -11.91
CA PHE A 156 19.47 -4.89 -13.02
C PHE A 156 18.68 -4.42 -14.24
N PHE A 157 17.39 -4.09 -14.07
CA PHE A 157 16.50 -3.81 -15.19
C PHE A 157 16.58 -2.36 -15.70
N ALA A 158 16.87 -1.40 -14.82
CA ALA A 158 16.97 0.00 -15.21
C ALA A 158 18.40 0.43 -15.51
N VAL A 159 19.36 0.07 -14.65
CA VAL A 159 20.74 0.57 -14.80
C VAL A 159 21.59 -0.30 -15.73
N ARG A 160 21.58 -1.63 -15.54
CA ARG A 160 22.40 -2.54 -16.36
C ARG A 160 21.81 -2.80 -17.74
N LEU A 161 20.52 -3.13 -17.80
CA LEU A 161 19.84 -3.51 -19.04
C LEU A 161 19.20 -2.33 -19.78
N GLY A 162 18.82 -1.27 -19.07
CA GLY A 162 18.11 -0.13 -19.67
C GLY A 162 16.71 -0.47 -20.18
N TRP A 163 16.09 -1.57 -19.72
CA TRP A 163 14.79 -2.04 -20.20
C TRP A 163 13.62 -1.29 -19.57
N LEU A 164 13.75 -0.94 -18.29
CA LEU A 164 12.68 -0.34 -17.50
C LEU A 164 13.17 0.96 -16.85
N PRO A 165 12.28 1.93 -16.61
CA PRO A 165 12.65 3.16 -15.94
C PRO A 165 12.96 2.91 -14.45
N ALA A 166 13.93 3.66 -13.90
CA ALA A 166 14.32 3.53 -12.50
C ALA A 166 13.32 4.20 -11.53
N SER A 167 12.68 5.29 -11.96
CA SER A 167 11.72 6.07 -11.17
C SER A 167 10.83 6.91 -12.09
N GLY A 168 9.76 7.48 -11.52
CA GLY A 168 8.81 8.32 -12.25
C GLY A 168 7.45 7.65 -12.42
N MET A 169 6.56 8.31 -13.17
CA MET A 169 5.20 7.81 -13.45
C MET A 169 4.94 7.64 -14.95
N PHE A 170 5.62 8.44 -15.77
CA PHE A 170 5.54 8.47 -17.22
C PHE A 170 6.75 9.28 -17.72
N THR A 171 7.02 9.20 -19.02
CA THR A 171 8.09 9.92 -19.70
C THR A 171 7.69 11.39 -19.90
N ILE A 172 8.50 12.31 -19.37
CA ILE A 172 8.26 13.76 -19.52
C ILE A 172 8.40 14.14 -21.00
N GLY A 173 7.38 14.80 -21.55
CA GLY A 173 7.32 15.14 -22.98
C GLY A 173 7.04 13.95 -23.91
N GLY A 174 6.69 12.79 -23.35
CA GLY A 174 6.29 11.61 -24.11
C GLY A 174 4.87 11.69 -24.66
N ASP A 175 4.43 10.60 -25.28
CA ASP A 175 3.11 10.47 -25.91
C ASP A 175 1.94 10.36 -24.91
N GLY A 176 2.22 10.30 -23.61
CA GLY A 176 1.22 10.12 -22.56
C GLY A 176 0.49 8.78 -22.64
N SER A 177 1.05 7.80 -23.36
CA SER A 177 0.39 6.53 -23.62
C SER A 177 0.28 5.68 -22.34
N LEU A 178 -0.76 4.84 -22.30
CA LEU A 178 -0.91 3.84 -21.25
C LEU A 178 0.26 2.84 -21.23
N ALA A 179 0.84 2.56 -22.40
CA ALA A 179 2.00 1.69 -22.54
C ALA A 179 3.23 2.27 -21.84
N ASP A 180 3.47 3.58 -21.99
CA ASP A 180 4.55 4.27 -21.29
C ASP A 180 4.34 4.21 -19.77
N SER A 181 3.16 4.60 -19.29
CA SER A 181 2.82 4.55 -17.85
C SER A 181 2.95 3.15 -17.24
N THR A 182 2.65 2.10 -18.02
CA THR A 182 2.76 0.70 -17.55
C THR A 182 4.21 0.29 -17.28
N LYS A 183 5.18 0.78 -18.06
CA LYS A 183 6.61 0.48 -17.85
C LYS A 183 7.09 0.93 -16.47
N TYR A 184 6.61 2.09 -16.00
CA TYR A 184 6.93 2.63 -14.66
C TYR A 184 6.31 1.82 -13.52
N LEU A 185 5.24 1.05 -13.79
CA LEU A 185 4.61 0.19 -12.79
C LEU A 185 5.28 -1.18 -12.66
N VAL A 186 6.02 -1.65 -13.66
CA VAL A 186 6.55 -3.03 -13.67
C VAL A 186 7.44 -3.32 -12.47
N LEU A 187 8.46 -2.49 -12.21
CA LEU A 187 9.40 -2.74 -11.11
C LEU A 187 8.73 -2.65 -9.72
N PRO A 188 7.92 -1.61 -9.41
CA PRO A 188 7.16 -1.58 -8.15
C PRO A 188 6.22 -2.77 -7.98
N VAL A 189 5.47 -3.15 -9.03
CA VAL A 189 4.53 -4.27 -8.97
C VAL A 189 5.25 -5.59 -8.76
N LEU A 190 6.38 -5.83 -9.45
CA LEU A 190 7.18 -7.03 -9.24
C LEU A 190 7.75 -7.11 -7.83
N THR A 191 8.22 -5.98 -7.29
CA THR A 191 8.73 -5.88 -5.93
C THR A 191 7.65 -6.25 -4.91
N LEU A 192 6.47 -5.62 -5.00
CA LEU A 192 5.35 -5.90 -4.11
C LEU A 192 4.83 -7.32 -4.30
N THR A 193 4.78 -7.82 -5.53
CA THR A 193 4.37 -9.19 -5.84
C THR A 193 5.29 -10.19 -5.15
N ALA A 194 6.61 -10.05 -5.29
CA ALA A 194 7.56 -10.96 -4.63
C ALA A 194 7.45 -10.89 -3.10
N ALA A 195 7.28 -9.68 -2.53
CA ALA A 195 7.16 -9.48 -1.08
C ALA A 195 5.91 -10.14 -0.47
N PHE A 196 4.76 -10.05 -1.15
CA PHE A 196 3.50 -10.58 -0.62
C PHE A 196 3.20 -12.01 -1.08
N ALA A 197 3.51 -12.36 -2.34
CA ALA A 197 3.12 -13.65 -2.90
C ALA A 197 3.69 -14.84 -2.14
N GLY A 198 4.91 -14.76 -1.60
CA GLY A 198 5.50 -15.84 -0.82
C GLY A 198 4.68 -16.20 0.42
N ARG A 199 4.28 -15.19 1.21
CA ARG A 199 3.47 -15.39 2.42
C ARG A 199 2.08 -15.94 2.07
N PHE A 200 1.41 -15.36 1.08
CA PHE A 200 0.08 -15.77 0.67
C PHE A 200 0.05 -17.13 -0.05
N THR A 201 1.12 -17.51 -0.74
CA THR A 201 1.29 -18.85 -1.33
C THR A 201 1.30 -19.91 -0.23
N ARG A 202 2.09 -19.69 0.83
CA ARG A 202 2.18 -20.64 1.96
C ARG A 202 0.87 -20.74 2.73
N PHE A 203 0.21 -19.59 2.95
CA PHE A 203 -1.12 -19.56 3.56
C PHE A 203 -2.14 -20.35 2.72
N THR A 204 -2.27 -20.04 1.44
CA THR A 204 -3.18 -20.73 0.51
C THR A 204 -2.88 -22.23 0.47
N ARG A 205 -1.60 -22.61 0.38
CA ARG A 205 -1.18 -24.02 0.37
C ARG A 205 -1.65 -24.75 1.63
N ALA A 206 -1.44 -24.15 2.81
CA ALA A 206 -1.81 -24.75 4.08
C ALA A 206 -3.33 -24.95 4.18
N SER A 207 -4.11 -23.90 3.93
CA SER A 207 -5.58 -23.94 3.98
C SER A 207 -6.15 -24.93 2.95
N MET A 208 -5.65 -24.92 1.71
CA MET A 208 -6.07 -25.87 0.68
C MET A 208 -5.75 -27.32 1.06
N ALA A 209 -4.55 -27.57 1.61
CA ALA A 209 -4.14 -28.93 1.99
C ALA A 209 -4.95 -29.47 3.17
N GLU A 210 -5.46 -28.61 4.06
CA GLU A 210 -6.38 -28.97 5.14
C GLU A 210 -7.77 -29.27 4.58
N VAL A 211 -8.35 -28.32 3.84
CA VAL A 211 -9.70 -28.44 3.27
C VAL A 211 -9.83 -29.66 2.36
N LEU A 212 -8.82 -29.96 1.53
CA LEU A 212 -8.85 -31.12 0.63
C LEU A 212 -8.95 -32.48 1.35
N ARG A 213 -8.73 -32.53 2.67
CA ARG A 213 -8.85 -33.74 3.51
C ARG A 213 -10.18 -33.84 4.24
N MET A 214 -11.07 -32.85 4.12
CA MET A 214 -12.37 -32.84 4.80
C MET A 214 -13.37 -33.81 4.16
N ASP A 215 -14.30 -34.33 4.95
CA ASP A 215 -15.25 -35.37 4.52
C ASP A 215 -16.18 -34.90 3.39
N TYR A 216 -16.63 -33.63 3.41
CA TYR A 216 -17.49 -33.11 2.35
C TYR A 216 -16.79 -33.08 0.98
N ILE A 217 -15.45 -32.97 0.94
CA ILE A 217 -14.67 -33.10 -0.30
C ILE A 217 -14.71 -34.55 -0.80
N ARG A 218 -14.61 -35.54 0.11
CA ARG A 218 -14.75 -36.96 -0.23
C ARG A 218 -16.15 -37.25 -0.77
N THR A 219 -17.19 -36.70 -0.14
CA THR A 219 -18.57 -36.81 -0.63
C THR A 219 -18.74 -36.16 -2.00
N ALA A 220 -18.18 -34.97 -2.23
CA ALA A 220 -18.24 -34.31 -3.54
C ALA A 220 -17.59 -35.16 -4.64
N ARG A 221 -16.44 -35.80 -4.36
CA ARG A 221 -15.79 -36.75 -5.28
C ARG A 221 -16.65 -37.99 -5.53
N ALA A 222 -17.26 -38.57 -4.49
CA ALA A 222 -18.12 -39.73 -4.61
C ALA A 222 -19.39 -39.45 -5.45
N LYS A 223 -19.90 -38.21 -5.40
CA LYS A 223 -21.00 -37.73 -6.25
C LYS A 223 -20.59 -37.43 -7.70
N GLY A 224 -19.34 -37.73 -8.10
CA GLY A 224 -18.85 -37.55 -9.46
C GLY A 224 -18.39 -36.12 -9.80
N ALA A 225 -18.13 -35.26 -8.81
CA ALA A 225 -17.58 -33.93 -9.09
C ALA A 225 -16.18 -34.03 -9.74
N SER A 226 -15.97 -33.30 -10.84
CA SER A 226 -14.68 -33.26 -11.52
C SER A 226 -13.57 -32.67 -10.63
N LYS A 227 -12.31 -33.03 -10.90
CA LYS A 227 -11.15 -32.52 -10.14
C LYS A 227 -11.14 -30.99 -10.06
N LEU A 228 -11.40 -30.30 -11.18
CA LEU A 228 -11.47 -28.83 -11.23
C LEU A 228 -12.61 -28.28 -10.37
N ARG A 229 -13.79 -28.92 -10.40
CA ARG A 229 -14.94 -28.50 -9.58
C ARG A 229 -14.64 -28.68 -8.08
N VAL A 230 -14.03 -29.80 -7.70
CA VAL A 230 -13.60 -30.04 -6.32
C VAL A 230 -12.61 -28.97 -5.85
N VAL A 231 -11.64 -28.59 -6.69
CA VAL A 231 -10.63 -27.60 -6.33
C VAL A 231 -11.21 -26.18 -6.26
N PHE A 232 -11.82 -25.68 -7.33
CA PHE A 232 -12.19 -24.27 -7.42
C PHE A 232 -13.54 -23.94 -6.78
N ILE A 233 -14.48 -24.90 -6.72
CA ILE A 233 -15.82 -24.65 -6.16
C ILE A 233 -15.92 -25.12 -4.71
N HIS A 234 -15.41 -26.32 -4.40
CA HIS A 234 -15.57 -26.89 -3.07
C HIS A 234 -14.39 -26.61 -2.13
N ALA A 235 -13.15 -26.70 -2.60
CA ALA A 235 -11.99 -26.50 -1.72
C ALA A 235 -11.64 -25.01 -1.58
N LEU A 236 -11.41 -24.31 -2.69
CA LEU A 236 -10.91 -22.94 -2.67
C LEU A 236 -11.84 -21.96 -1.95
N ARG A 237 -13.16 -22.08 -2.17
CA ARG A 237 -14.16 -21.22 -1.50
C ARG A 237 -14.28 -21.42 0.01
N ASN A 238 -13.82 -22.57 0.51
CA ASN A 238 -13.83 -22.87 1.94
C ASN A 238 -12.43 -22.72 2.57
N ALA A 239 -11.40 -22.54 1.75
CA ALA A 239 -10.02 -22.32 2.17
C ALA A 239 -9.63 -20.82 2.24
N LEU A 240 -10.43 -19.95 1.61
CA LEU A 240 -10.35 -18.50 1.60
C LEU A 240 -11.50 -17.88 2.38
#